data_AF-A0AA96S7D9-F1
#
_entry.id   AF-A0AA96S7D9-F1
#
_cell.length_a   1.000
_cell.length_b   1.000
_cell.length_c   1.000
_cell.angle_alpha   90.00
_cell.angle_beta   90.00
_cell.angle_gamma   90.00
#
_symmetry.space_group_name_H-M   'P 1'
#
loop_
_entity.id
_entity.type
_entity.pdbx_description
1 polymer ?
#
loop_
_entity_poly.entity_id
_entity_poly.type
_entity_poly.pdbx_seq_one_letter_code
_entity_poly.pdbx_strand_id
1 'polypeptide(L)'
;MSNSGIAGLDVVELDGVTLDRHKVEKIVRGTAKVSIPEENRLKVRASRNRIEKQLSDGKILYGVNTGFGKLSDIEIEKEDIEKLQLNLLRADAVGVGDPLPTPVVRAMMTLRANALVRGFSGIREETVQLLIDMINEGVHPVVPSKGSVGASGDLAPLSHIAIVLVGEGKAEYKGEILPGGEALKRAGLEAVTLQAKEGLALINGTQCMSGVGVVALNEAERVGLAADMAACLTMEALHGVISAFDSELLAVRPHPELEFVASRMRKWLEGSERITRQGEIRIQDAYSIRCIPQVHGASWQAFNYVDDRLRIEMNSTTDNPIVLENGEVISGGHFHGQPIALSMDFLKVAAAEWANISERRTERLVNPQLSGLSPFLAPDPGLECGLMVAQYAAAALVSENKVLAHPASVDSIPTSANQEDHVSMGTIGSRQAREIIHNSARVIAIEMICASQAIYLEKAESQLAPATREYLEKIRAICPPLESDRAISDQMEELAQFILREDVLK
;
A
#
# COMPACT_ATOMS: atom_id res chain seq x y z
N MET A 1 35.23 -5.98 8.53
CA MET A 1 35.02 -4.74 9.32
C MET A 1 35.33 -3.55 8.44
N SER A 2 34.34 -3.14 7.65
CA SER A 2 34.39 -1.93 6.83
C SER A 2 33.54 -0.87 7.51
N ASN A 3 34.15 0.26 7.84
CA ASN A 3 33.50 1.48 8.29
C ASN A 3 32.41 1.90 7.29
N SER A 4 31.17 1.54 7.55
CA SER A 4 30.01 2.26 7.00
C SER A 4 29.78 3.46 7.92
N GLY A 5 30.32 4.61 7.53
CA GLY A 5 30.01 5.86 8.18
C GLY A 5 28.49 6.03 8.28
N ILE A 6 28.02 6.44 9.45
CA ILE A 6 26.62 6.83 9.68
C ILE A 6 26.40 8.07 8.81
N ALA A 7 25.97 7.86 7.56
CA ALA A 7 25.29 8.91 6.81
C ALA A 7 24.08 9.29 7.66
N GLY A 8 23.92 10.58 7.97
CA GLY A 8 22.73 11.06 8.67
C GLY A 8 21.50 10.59 7.91
N LEU A 9 20.49 10.08 8.62
CA LEU A 9 19.21 9.71 8.02
C LEU A 9 18.68 10.89 7.17
N ASP A 10 18.14 10.60 6.00
CA ASP A 10 17.42 11.58 5.18
C ASP A 10 16.36 12.27 6.05
N VAL A 11 16.05 13.54 5.79
CA VAL A 11 14.95 14.25 6.47
C VAL A 11 13.86 14.55 5.46
N VAL A 12 12.64 14.11 5.76
CA VAL A 12 11.43 14.45 5.01
C VAL A 12 10.67 15.51 5.79
N GLU A 13 10.54 16.69 5.19
CA GLU A 13 9.74 17.78 5.73
C GLU A 13 8.25 17.55 5.42
N LEU A 14 7.40 17.63 6.45
CA LEU A 14 5.94 17.63 6.29
C LEU A 14 5.44 19.07 6.20
N ASP A 15 5.24 19.54 4.98
CA ASP A 15 4.67 20.85 4.65
C ASP A 15 3.16 20.79 4.38
N GLY A 16 2.59 19.59 4.38
CA GLY A 16 1.18 19.33 4.10
C GLY A 16 0.79 19.33 2.62
N VAL A 17 1.73 19.56 1.69
CA VAL A 17 1.41 19.74 0.26
C VAL A 17 2.36 19.06 -0.73
N THR A 18 3.57 18.65 -0.33
CA THR A 18 4.56 18.04 -1.23
C THR A 18 4.88 16.57 -0.91
N LEU A 19 4.11 15.92 -0.04
CA LEU A 19 4.34 14.51 0.28
C LEU A 19 4.00 13.62 -0.92
N ASP A 20 4.86 12.66 -1.23
CA ASP A 20 4.64 11.64 -2.25
C ASP A 20 4.87 10.24 -1.67
N ARG A 21 4.46 9.20 -2.41
CA ARG A 21 4.57 7.82 -1.94
C ARG A 21 6.01 7.35 -1.72
N HIS A 22 7.00 7.95 -2.39
CA HIS A 22 8.40 7.60 -2.23
C HIS A 22 9.00 8.19 -0.96
N LYS A 23 8.62 9.43 -0.61
CA LYS A 23 8.93 10.03 0.70
C LYS A 23 8.31 9.21 1.83
N VAL A 24 7.05 8.78 1.68
CA VAL A 24 6.41 7.86 2.63
C VAL A 24 7.17 6.53 2.71
N GLU A 25 7.58 5.95 1.58
CA GLU A 25 8.39 4.71 1.55
C GLU A 25 9.67 4.82 2.39
N LYS A 26 10.41 5.94 2.27
CA LYS A 26 11.61 6.19 3.06
C LYS A 26 11.31 6.22 4.57
N ILE A 27 10.21 6.86 4.95
CA ILE A 27 9.78 6.94 6.35
C ILE A 27 9.39 5.56 6.88
N VAL A 28 8.55 4.80 6.15
CA VAL A 28 8.10 3.44 6.56
C VAL A 28 9.21 2.39 6.51
N ARG A 29 10.32 2.65 5.81
CA ARG A 29 11.55 1.83 5.88
C ARG A 29 12.50 2.25 7.00
N GLY A 30 12.26 3.41 7.62
CA GLY A 30 13.12 3.95 8.67
C GLY A 30 14.43 4.51 8.12
N THR A 31 14.48 4.81 6.83
CA THR A 31 15.64 5.42 6.16
C THR A 31 15.54 6.94 6.11
N ALA A 32 14.43 7.52 6.58
CA ALA A 32 14.27 8.95 6.77
C ALA A 32 13.61 9.28 8.11
N LYS A 33 14.05 10.39 8.72
CA LYS A 33 13.35 11.08 9.80
C LYS A 33 12.34 12.08 9.23
N VAL A 34 11.42 12.50 10.08
CA VAL A 34 10.36 13.44 9.75
C VAL A 34 10.57 14.74 10.53
N SER A 35 10.35 15.88 9.90
CA SER A 35 10.35 17.20 10.53
C SER A 35 9.19 18.07 10.05
N ILE A 36 8.93 19.18 10.75
CA ILE A 36 7.93 20.18 10.36
C ILE A 36 8.68 21.49 10.06
N PRO A 37 8.52 22.07 8.86
CA PRO A 37 9.03 23.41 8.55
C PRO A 37 8.49 24.48 9.52
N GLU A 38 9.30 25.49 9.85
CA GLU A 38 8.86 26.56 10.76
C GLU A 38 7.62 27.30 10.24
N GLU A 39 7.51 27.50 8.92
CA GLU A 39 6.33 28.13 8.32
C GLU A 39 5.03 27.33 8.58
N ASN A 40 5.11 26.01 8.64
CA ASN A 40 3.97 25.15 8.96
C ASN A 40 3.66 25.14 10.46
N ARG A 41 4.69 25.24 11.32
CA ARG A 41 4.47 25.46 12.76
C ARG A 41 3.71 26.76 13.00
N LEU A 42 4.06 27.84 12.30
CA LEU A 42 3.34 29.11 12.35
C LEU A 42 1.87 28.96 11.90
N LYS A 43 1.60 28.18 10.83
CA LYS A 43 0.22 27.88 10.39
C LYS A 43 -0.58 27.12 11.46
N VAL A 44 0.03 26.13 12.11
CA VAL A 44 -0.59 25.37 13.21
C VAL A 44 -0.91 26.28 14.39
N ARG A 45 0.06 27.07 14.86
CA ARG A 45 -0.13 28.06 15.95
C ARG A 45 -1.24 29.06 15.60
N ALA A 46 -1.26 29.58 14.37
CA ALA A 46 -2.30 30.50 13.92
C ALA A 46 -3.70 29.87 13.91
N SER A 47 -3.81 28.60 13.47
CA SER A 47 -5.05 27.82 13.54
C SER A 47 -5.55 27.67 14.96
N ARG A 48 -4.64 27.33 15.89
CA ARG A 48 -4.95 27.17 17.31
C ARG A 48 -5.47 28.48 17.92
N ASN A 49 -4.77 29.59 17.66
CA ASN A 49 -5.18 30.92 18.14
C ASN A 49 -6.58 31.31 17.65
N ARG A 50 -6.97 30.92 16.44
CA ARG A 50 -8.33 31.17 15.92
C ARG A 50 -9.38 30.41 16.75
N ILE A 51 -9.16 29.15 17.08
CA ILE A 51 -10.08 28.38 17.94
C ILE A 51 -10.18 29.00 19.32
N GLU A 52 -9.04 29.32 19.94
CA GLU A 52 -9.02 29.85 21.30
C GLU A 52 -9.72 31.20 21.40
N LYS A 53 -9.54 32.06 20.39
CA LYS A 53 -10.27 33.33 20.30
C LYS A 53 -11.78 33.11 20.22
N GLN A 54 -12.24 32.18 19.38
CA GLN A 54 -13.68 31.92 19.25
C GLN A 54 -14.28 31.35 20.54
N LEU A 55 -13.56 30.49 21.25
CA LEU A 55 -13.98 29.99 22.55
C LEU A 55 -14.04 31.11 23.59
N SER A 56 -13.07 32.03 23.59
CA SER A 56 -13.13 33.20 24.48
C SER A 56 -14.27 34.16 24.14
N ASP A 57 -14.69 34.21 22.87
CA ASP A 57 -15.85 34.99 22.40
C ASP A 57 -17.20 34.29 22.70
N GLY A 58 -17.18 33.12 23.36
CA GLY A 58 -18.38 32.37 23.75
C GLY A 58 -19.10 31.66 22.59
N LYS A 59 -18.40 31.39 21.48
CA LYS A 59 -19.00 30.68 20.34
C LYS A 59 -19.16 29.18 20.62
N ILE A 60 -20.27 28.63 20.13
CA ILE A 60 -20.56 27.20 20.14
C ILE A 60 -19.99 26.57 18.88
N LEU A 61 -19.13 25.56 19.03
CA LEU A 61 -18.35 24.96 17.96
C LEU A 61 -18.36 23.43 18.07
N TYR A 62 -18.79 22.77 16.98
CA TYR A 62 -18.88 21.31 16.90
C TYR A 62 -17.57 20.60 17.28
N GLY A 63 -17.65 19.69 18.25
CA GLY A 63 -16.50 18.89 18.70
C GLY A 63 -15.39 19.68 19.41
N VAL A 64 -15.62 20.97 19.68
CA VAL A 64 -14.72 21.84 20.45
C VAL A 64 -15.28 22.04 21.87
N ASN A 65 -16.52 22.51 21.99
CA ASN A 65 -17.27 22.68 23.24
C ASN A 65 -18.69 22.08 23.15
N THR A 66 -18.91 21.15 22.23
CA THR A 66 -20.12 20.32 22.15
C THR A 66 -19.78 18.84 22.05
N GLY A 67 -20.78 17.97 22.19
CA GLY A 67 -20.64 16.53 21.95
C GLY A 67 -20.37 16.15 20.47
N PHE A 68 -20.29 14.85 20.19
CA PHE A 68 -19.96 14.30 18.87
C PHE A 68 -21.12 13.48 18.28
N GLY A 69 -21.18 13.36 16.95
CA GLY A 69 -22.21 12.59 16.26
C GLY A 69 -23.62 13.06 16.65
N LYS A 70 -24.45 12.14 17.15
CA LYS A 70 -25.83 12.48 17.59
C LYS A 70 -25.89 13.43 18.80
N LEU A 71 -24.79 13.60 19.53
CA LEU A 71 -24.69 14.47 20.70
C LEU A 71 -24.16 15.88 20.34
N SER A 72 -24.08 16.23 19.05
CA SER A 72 -23.54 17.50 18.56
C SER A 72 -24.24 18.75 19.10
N ASP A 73 -25.50 18.62 19.50
CA ASP A 73 -26.37 19.71 19.98
C ASP A 73 -26.25 19.98 21.49
N ILE A 74 -25.40 19.22 22.20
CA ILE A 74 -25.20 19.33 23.64
C ILE A 74 -23.91 20.11 23.92
N GLU A 75 -24.02 21.28 24.57
CA GLU A 75 -22.87 22.05 25.06
C GLU A 75 -22.16 21.34 26.23
N ILE A 76 -20.86 21.57 26.32
CA ILE A 76 -19.97 21.01 27.34
C ILE A 76 -19.34 22.15 28.12
N GLU A 77 -19.41 22.04 29.45
CA GLU A 77 -18.80 22.98 30.37
C GLU A 77 -17.27 23.01 30.20
N LYS A 78 -16.65 24.17 30.43
CA LYS A 78 -15.24 24.40 30.15
C LYS A 78 -14.32 23.43 30.92
N GLU A 79 -14.69 23.09 32.14
CA GLU A 79 -13.96 22.19 33.03
C GLU A 79 -13.99 20.72 32.55
N ASP A 80 -14.98 20.35 31.74
CA ASP A 80 -15.15 18.98 31.22
C ASP A 80 -14.50 18.76 29.85
N ILE A 81 -13.95 19.81 29.21
CA ILE A 81 -13.37 19.74 27.86
C ILE A 81 -12.24 18.71 27.75
N GLU A 82 -11.27 18.72 28.67
CA GLU A 82 -10.14 17.76 28.62
C GLU A 82 -10.64 16.31 28.76
N LYS A 83 -11.58 16.11 29.68
CA LYS A 83 -12.22 14.81 29.92
C LYS A 83 -13.02 14.35 28.71
N LEU A 84 -13.69 15.26 28.01
CA LEU A 84 -14.41 14.98 26.77
C LEU A 84 -13.46 14.43 25.69
N GLN A 85 -12.30 15.06 25.48
CA GLN A 85 -11.34 14.61 24.46
C GLN A 85 -10.78 13.22 24.79
N LEU A 86 -10.43 12.98 26.06
CA LEU A 86 -9.94 11.66 26.49
C LEU A 86 -11.03 10.58 26.37
N ASN A 87 -12.26 10.90 26.76
CA ASN A 87 -13.38 9.96 26.65
C ASN A 87 -13.70 9.62 25.19
N LEU A 88 -13.58 10.60 24.27
CA LEU A 88 -13.73 10.34 22.84
C LEU A 88 -12.73 9.28 22.38
N LEU A 89 -11.45 9.44 22.68
CA LEU A 89 -10.43 8.47 22.27
C LEU A 89 -10.69 7.07 22.81
N ARG A 90 -11.11 6.96 24.08
CA ARG A 90 -11.44 5.67 24.72
C ARG A 90 -12.69 5.03 24.11
N ALA A 91 -13.70 5.83 23.78
CA ALA A 91 -14.95 5.36 23.19
C ALA A 91 -14.74 4.88 21.75
N ASP A 92 -13.85 5.53 21.01
CA ASP A 92 -13.62 5.24 19.59
C ASP A 92 -12.50 4.22 19.36
N ALA A 93 -11.64 3.92 20.35
CA ALA A 93 -10.60 2.88 20.28
C ALA A 93 -11.17 1.44 20.31
N VAL A 94 -12.08 1.12 19.39
CA VAL A 94 -12.87 -0.12 19.32
C VAL A 94 -12.53 -1.02 18.14
N GLY A 95 -11.43 -0.72 17.42
CA GLY A 95 -10.92 -1.60 16.38
C GLY A 95 -10.66 -3.03 16.88
N VAL A 96 -10.82 -4.02 15.99
CA VAL A 96 -10.64 -5.46 16.27
C VAL A 96 -9.88 -6.19 15.16
N GLY A 97 -9.53 -7.45 15.40
CA GLY A 97 -8.79 -8.30 14.46
C GLY A 97 -7.28 -8.15 14.55
N ASP A 98 -6.57 -8.77 13.61
CA ASP A 98 -5.11 -8.75 13.58
C ASP A 98 -4.59 -7.31 13.45
N PRO A 99 -3.49 -6.95 14.14
CA PRO A 99 -2.88 -5.64 14.01
C PRO A 99 -2.44 -5.32 12.59
N LEU A 100 -2.57 -4.06 12.19
CA LEU A 100 -1.94 -3.53 10.99
C LEU A 100 -0.41 -3.64 11.11
N PRO A 101 0.29 -3.99 10.02
CA PRO A 101 1.75 -4.04 10.04
C PRO A 101 2.37 -2.68 10.38
N THR A 102 3.50 -2.69 11.07
CA THR A 102 4.26 -1.50 11.49
C THR A 102 4.50 -0.49 10.35
N PRO A 103 4.84 -0.89 9.09
CA PRO A 103 4.94 0.06 7.98
C PRO A 103 3.65 0.82 7.68
N VAL A 104 2.49 0.16 7.80
CA VAL A 104 1.17 0.79 7.59
C VAL A 104 0.87 1.76 8.72
N VAL A 105 1.08 1.38 9.98
CA VAL A 105 0.88 2.27 11.14
C VAL A 105 1.74 3.53 11.01
N ARG A 106 3.01 3.38 10.60
CA ARG A 106 3.91 4.52 10.38
C ARG A 106 3.47 5.42 9.23
N ALA A 107 2.93 4.84 8.15
CA ALA A 107 2.29 5.61 7.08
C ALA A 107 1.09 6.40 7.62
N MET A 108 0.20 5.77 8.38
CA MET A 108 -0.96 6.45 8.99
C MET A 108 -0.54 7.65 9.85
N MET A 109 0.45 7.46 10.74
CA MET A 109 0.99 8.53 11.59
C MET A 109 1.57 9.68 10.76
N THR A 110 2.36 9.34 9.73
CA THR A 110 2.95 10.32 8.80
C THR A 110 1.88 11.14 8.08
N LEU A 111 0.87 10.47 7.52
CA LEU A 111 -0.22 11.13 6.80
C LEU A 111 -1.08 11.99 7.74
N ARG A 112 -1.26 11.57 9.00
CA ARG A 112 -2.02 12.38 9.98
C ARG A 112 -1.24 13.63 10.33
N ALA A 113 0.06 13.49 10.62
CA ALA A 113 0.93 14.63 10.86
C ALA A 113 0.91 15.59 9.67
N ASN A 114 1.03 15.08 8.43
CA ASN A 114 1.03 15.90 7.21
C ASN A 114 -0.31 16.66 7.00
N ALA A 115 -1.45 16.04 7.34
CA ALA A 115 -2.74 16.72 7.29
C ALA A 115 -2.83 17.84 8.34
N LEU A 116 -2.32 17.61 9.56
CA LEU A 116 -2.41 18.56 10.68
C LEU A 116 -1.54 19.81 10.49
N VAL A 117 -0.33 19.64 9.94
CA VAL A 117 0.61 20.74 9.70
C VAL A 117 0.15 21.73 8.62
N ARG A 118 -0.94 21.42 7.91
CA ARG A 118 -1.60 22.39 7.02
C ARG A 118 -2.22 23.57 7.76
N GLY A 119 -2.49 23.45 9.07
CA GLY A 119 -2.95 24.57 9.89
C GLY A 119 -4.46 24.86 9.79
N PHE A 120 -5.26 23.84 9.52
CA PHE A 120 -6.73 23.95 9.42
C PHE A 120 -7.49 23.18 10.50
N SER A 121 -6.77 22.50 11.41
CA SER A 121 -7.35 21.61 12.42
C SER A 121 -7.44 22.19 13.82
N GLY A 122 -6.81 23.34 14.08
CA GLY A 122 -6.79 23.97 15.41
C GLY A 122 -6.19 23.12 16.55
N ILE A 123 -5.37 22.14 16.19
CA ILE A 123 -4.56 21.34 17.10
C ILE A 123 -3.37 22.16 17.61
N ARG A 124 -2.82 21.83 18.78
CA ARG A 124 -1.61 22.48 19.28
C ARG A 124 -0.37 21.87 18.66
N GLU A 125 0.70 22.66 18.61
CA GLU A 125 1.97 22.25 18.01
C GLU A 125 2.62 21.10 18.78
N GLU A 126 2.60 21.13 20.11
CA GLU A 126 3.19 20.08 20.96
C GLU A 126 2.56 18.70 20.71
N THR A 127 1.26 18.66 20.41
CA THR A 127 0.55 17.42 20.08
C THR A 127 1.01 16.85 18.75
N VAL A 128 1.16 17.71 17.73
CA VAL A 128 1.69 17.29 16.41
C VAL A 128 3.16 16.90 16.55
N GLN A 129 3.93 17.61 17.37
CA GLN A 129 5.34 17.32 17.62
C GLN A 129 5.52 15.95 18.27
N LEU A 130 4.70 15.59 19.27
CA LEU A 130 4.76 14.25 19.87
C LEU A 130 4.50 13.15 18.83
N LEU A 131 3.56 13.36 17.91
CA LEU A 131 3.32 12.41 16.81
C LEU A 131 4.54 12.24 15.90
N ILE A 132 5.23 13.34 15.56
CA ILE A 132 6.49 13.33 14.81
C ILE A 132 7.58 12.59 15.58
N ASP A 133 7.71 12.84 16.87
CA ASP A 133 8.74 12.24 17.72
C ASP A 133 8.51 10.74 17.88
N MET A 134 7.25 10.29 18.00
CA MET A 134 6.90 8.87 17.99
C MET A 134 7.31 8.18 16.67
N ILE A 135 7.13 8.84 15.51
CA ILE A 135 7.60 8.30 14.22
C ILE A 135 9.12 8.17 14.22
N ASN A 136 9.83 9.22 14.65
CA ASN A 136 11.28 9.30 14.62
C ASN A 136 11.97 8.33 15.60
N GLU A 137 11.37 8.13 16.77
CA GLU A 137 11.88 7.22 17.81
C GLU A 137 11.38 5.78 17.63
N GLY A 138 10.45 5.54 16.70
CA GLY A 138 9.95 4.20 16.37
C GLY A 138 8.97 3.63 17.41
N VAL A 139 8.14 4.50 18.01
CA VAL A 139 7.01 4.11 18.85
C VAL A 139 5.78 3.95 17.95
N HIS A 140 5.38 2.70 17.70
CA HIS A 140 4.30 2.39 16.77
C HIS A 140 3.08 1.85 17.51
N PRO A 141 1.94 2.57 17.55
CA PRO A 141 0.73 2.07 18.19
C PRO A 141 0.26 0.73 17.61
N VAL A 142 -0.28 -0.15 18.46
CA VAL A 142 -0.91 -1.40 18.01
C VAL A 142 -2.31 -1.06 17.51
N VAL A 143 -2.49 -1.05 16.20
CA VAL A 143 -3.76 -0.68 15.55
C VAL A 143 -4.44 -1.92 14.97
N PRO A 144 -5.58 -2.39 15.50
CA PRO A 144 -6.35 -3.48 14.90
C PRO A 144 -6.87 -3.12 13.49
N SER A 145 -6.89 -4.09 12.58
CA SER A 145 -7.16 -3.86 11.15
C SER A 145 -8.64 -3.74 10.75
N LYS A 146 -9.60 -4.03 11.64
CA LYS A 146 -11.04 -4.01 11.34
C LYS A 146 -11.79 -3.06 12.29
N GLY A 147 -12.85 -2.42 11.78
CA GLY A 147 -13.75 -1.58 12.59
C GLY A 147 -14.04 -0.18 12.03
N SER A 148 -13.27 0.29 11.04
CA SER A 148 -13.60 1.54 10.34
C SER A 148 -14.58 1.29 9.19
N VAL A 149 -15.57 2.17 9.08
CA VAL A 149 -16.50 2.25 7.94
C VAL A 149 -16.18 3.41 6.99
N GLY A 150 -15.21 4.28 7.33
CA GLY A 150 -14.90 5.48 6.55
C GLY A 150 -15.99 6.56 6.59
N ALA A 151 -16.71 6.68 7.71
CA ALA A 151 -17.83 7.62 7.92
C ALA A 151 -17.32 9.05 8.23
N SER A 152 -16.95 9.34 9.47
CA SER A 152 -16.18 10.53 9.88
C SER A 152 -14.68 10.27 9.74
N GLY A 153 -14.28 9.70 8.61
CA GLY A 153 -12.94 9.14 8.40
C GLY A 153 -12.73 7.82 9.13
N ASP A 154 -11.51 7.60 9.56
CA ASP A 154 -10.99 6.36 10.12
C ASP A 154 -10.91 6.41 11.65
N LEU A 155 -12.01 6.79 12.30
CA LEU A 155 -12.11 7.04 13.75
C LEU A 155 -11.48 5.92 14.58
N ALA A 156 -11.93 4.67 14.37
CA ALA A 156 -11.49 3.55 15.20
C ALA A 156 -9.97 3.27 15.13
N PRO A 157 -9.36 3.08 13.94
CA PRO A 157 -7.92 2.85 13.86
C PRO A 157 -7.10 4.09 14.24
N LEU A 158 -7.57 5.31 13.98
CA LEU A 158 -6.84 6.52 14.40
C LEU A 158 -6.94 6.76 15.90
N SER A 159 -8.01 6.32 16.56
CA SER A 159 -8.13 6.36 18.02
C SER A 159 -7.13 5.44 18.71
N HIS A 160 -6.81 4.29 18.12
CA HIS A 160 -5.74 3.42 18.60
C HIS A 160 -4.34 4.06 18.47
N ILE A 161 -4.14 4.98 17.53
CA ILE A 161 -2.92 5.82 17.48
C ILE A 161 -2.99 6.91 18.56
N ALA A 162 -4.08 7.67 18.58
CA ALA A 162 -4.26 8.83 19.45
C ALA A 162 -4.22 8.48 20.94
N ILE A 163 -4.73 7.31 21.34
CA ILE A 163 -4.76 6.89 22.75
C ILE A 163 -3.34 6.66 23.31
N VAL A 164 -2.36 6.35 22.46
CA VAL A 164 -0.95 6.24 22.87
C VAL A 164 -0.36 7.62 23.17
N LEU A 165 -0.75 8.67 22.44
CA LEU A 165 -0.27 10.03 22.69
C LEU A 165 -0.64 10.54 24.10
N VAL A 166 -1.73 10.04 24.68
CA VAL A 166 -2.18 10.35 26.05
C VAL A 166 -1.68 9.33 27.09
N GLY A 167 -0.79 8.42 26.70
CA GLY A 167 -0.15 7.43 27.58
C GLY A 167 -0.96 6.15 27.82
N GLU A 168 -2.06 5.95 27.10
CA GLU A 168 -2.92 4.76 27.19
C GLU A 168 -2.69 3.81 25.99
N GLY A 169 -3.46 2.71 25.91
CA GLY A 169 -3.35 1.74 24.81
C GLY A 169 -2.06 0.93 24.83
N LYS A 170 -1.64 0.48 23.64
CA LYS A 170 -0.44 -0.36 23.44
C LYS A 170 0.36 0.13 22.25
N ALA A 171 1.68 0.01 22.33
CA ALA A 171 2.58 0.32 21.22
C ALA A 171 3.72 -0.70 21.14
N GLU A 172 4.12 -1.01 19.92
CA GLU A 172 5.38 -1.68 19.63
C GLU A 172 6.53 -0.68 19.73
N TYR A 173 7.56 -1.02 20.51
CA TYR A 173 8.80 -0.26 20.60
C TYR A 173 9.98 -1.23 20.65
N LYS A 174 10.92 -1.10 19.69
CA LYS A 174 12.10 -1.97 19.55
C LYS A 174 11.77 -3.47 19.53
N GLY A 175 10.67 -3.85 18.88
CA GLY A 175 10.21 -5.23 18.72
C GLY A 175 9.41 -5.80 19.91
N GLU A 176 9.13 -5.00 20.95
CA GLU A 176 8.32 -5.41 22.10
C GLU A 176 6.99 -4.63 22.13
N ILE A 177 5.88 -5.32 22.40
CA ILE A 177 4.57 -4.69 22.62
C ILE A 177 4.43 -4.32 24.09
N LEU A 178 4.26 -3.02 24.36
CA LEU A 178 4.21 -2.43 25.70
C LEU A 178 2.92 -1.63 25.93
N PRO A 179 2.52 -1.37 27.18
CA PRO A 179 1.59 -0.28 27.48
C PRO A 179 2.07 1.05 26.88
N GLY A 180 1.17 1.83 26.30
CA GLY A 180 1.52 3.04 25.52
C GLY A 180 2.38 4.04 26.29
N GLY A 181 1.99 4.38 27.52
CA GLY A 181 2.78 5.27 28.38
C GLY A 181 4.17 4.73 28.75
N GLU A 182 4.33 3.40 28.83
CA GLU A 182 5.64 2.78 29.03
C GLU A 182 6.50 2.89 27.77
N ALA A 183 5.93 2.66 26.59
CA ALA A 183 6.63 2.81 25.32
C ALA A 183 7.14 4.25 25.12
N LEU A 184 6.28 5.25 25.39
CA LEU A 184 6.68 6.67 25.35
C LEU A 184 7.84 6.95 26.31
N LYS A 185 7.72 6.53 27.57
CA LYS A 185 8.77 6.74 28.57
C LYS A 185 10.09 6.09 28.18
N ARG A 186 10.07 4.85 27.64
CA ARG A 186 11.27 4.15 27.16
C ARG A 186 11.91 4.83 25.95
N ALA A 187 11.12 5.55 25.15
CA ALA A 187 11.59 6.39 24.05
C ALA A 187 12.03 7.79 24.48
N GLY A 188 11.90 8.15 25.76
CA GLY A 188 12.21 9.51 26.25
C GLY A 188 11.16 10.56 25.88
N LEU A 189 9.93 10.12 25.59
CA LEU A 189 8.79 10.96 25.21
C LEU A 189 7.79 11.08 26.37
N GLU A 190 7.08 12.20 26.43
CA GLU A 190 6.04 12.48 27.42
C GLU A 190 4.65 12.49 26.77
N ALA A 191 3.66 11.96 27.47
CA ALA A 191 2.27 11.97 27.00
C ALA A 191 1.68 13.38 27.06
N VAL A 192 0.84 13.73 26.09
CA VAL A 192 0.12 15.00 26.06
C VAL A 192 -1.21 14.92 26.83
N THR A 193 -1.64 16.06 27.39
CA THR A 193 -3.01 16.26 27.88
C THR A 193 -3.79 17.04 26.83
N LEU A 194 -4.81 16.44 26.22
CA LEU A 194 -5.55 17.04 25.10
C LEU A 194 -6.44 18.21 25.53
N GLN A 195 -6.48 19.22 24.68
CA GLN A 195 -7.34 20.41 24.81
C GLN A 195 -8.48 20.38 23.78
N ALA A 196 -9.37 21.37 23.85
CA ALA A 196 -10.52 21.50 22.96
C ALA A 196 -10.18 21.19 21.48
N LYS A 197 -11.00 20.34 20.85
CA LYS A 197 -10.88 19.80 19.48
C LYS A 197 -9.74 18.80 19.22
N GLU A 198 -8.72 18.68 20.08
CA GLU A 198 -7.52 17.91 19.72
C GLU A 198 -7.78 16.41 19.57
N GLY A 199 -8.68 15.82 20.37
CA GLY A 199 -9.07 14.42 20.22
C GLY A 199 -9.68 14.16 18.85
N LEU A 200 -10.66 14.99 18.45
CA LEU A 200 -11.29 14.89 17.14
C LEU A 200 -10.29 15.17 16.00
N ALA A 201 -9.42 16.17 16.18
CA ALA A 201 -8.34 16.50 15.25
C ALA A 201 -7.26 15.41 15.18
N LEU A 202 -7.22 14.39 16.04
CA LEU A 202 -6.32 13.25 15.87
C LEU A 202 -6.98 12.12 15.09
N ILE A 203 -8.30 11.97 15.21
CA ILE A 203 -9.01 10.77 14.76
C ILE A 203 -9.91 10.97 13.53
N ASN A 204 -10.23 12.22 13.20
CA ASN A 204 -11.15 12.54 12.11
C ASN A 204 -10.39 12.75 10.79
N GLY A 205 -10.30 11.72 9.94
CA GLY A 205 -9.65 11.78 8.62
C GLY A 205 -9.41 10.42 7.98
N THR A 206 -8.86 10.37 6.77
CA THR A 206 -8.81 9.15 5.92
C THR A 206 -7.47 8.41 5.98
N GLN A 207 -6.72 8.56 7.08
CA GLN A 207 -5.34 8.12 7.15
C GLN A 207 -5.15 6.60 7.25
N CYS A 208 -6.13 5.82 7.72
CA CYS A 208 -6.03 4.36 7.71
C CYS A 208 -6.14 3.82 6.28
N MET A 209 -7.20 4.21 5.56
CA MET A 209 -7.41 3.75 4.19
C MET A 209 -6.29 4.25 3.25
N SER A 210 -5.85 5.50 3.44
CA SER A 210 -4.76 6.09 2.65
C SER A 210 -3.41 5.50 3.02
N GLY A 211 -3.13 5.27 4.31
CA GLY A 211 -1.89 4.65 4.77
C GLY A 211 -1.71 3.22 4.25
N VAL A 212 -2.77 2.40 4.30
CA VAL A 212 -2.78 1.09 3.65
C VAL A 212 -2.61 1.24 2.14
N GLY A 213 -3.32 2.17 1.51
CA GLY A 213 -3.28 2.38 0.06
C GLY A 213 -1.91 2.78 -0.47
N VAL A 214 -1.19 3.66 0.21
CA VAL A 214 0.15 4.11 -0.20
C VAL A 214 1.18 2.99 -0.08
N VAL A 215 1.15 2.24 1.03
CA VAL A 215 2.02 1.07 1.19
C VAL A 215 1.72 0.02 0.13
N ALA A 216 0.43 -0.27 -0.10
CA ALA A 216 -0.01 -1.21 -1.13
C ALA A 216 0.40 -0.75 -2.53
N LEU A 217 0.32 0.54 -2.84
CA LEU A 217 0.72 1.07 -4.15
C LEU A 217 2.24 0.90 -4.38
N ASN A 218 3.08 1.15 -3.37
CA ASN A 218 4.53 0.89 -3.49
C ASN A 218 4.82 -0.60 -3.68
N GLU A 219 4.09 -1.49 -3.00
CA GLU A 219 4.17 -2.94 -3.22
C GLU A 219 3.68 -3.32 -4.63
N ALA A 220 2.60 -2.72 -5.12
CA ALA A 220 2.02 -2.96 -6.44
C ALA A 220 2.96 -2.57 -7.58
N GLU A 221 3.72 -1.47 -7.43
CA GLU A 221 4.73 -1.07 -8.42
C GLU A 221 5.77 -2.18 -8.62
N ARG A 222 6.29 -2.73 -7.52
CA ARG A 222 7.25 -3.84 -7.57
C ARG A 222 6.64 -5.11 -8.16
N VAL A 223 5.40 -5.43 -7.78
CA VAL A 223 4.66 -6.59 -8.31
C VAL A 223 4.41 -6.43 -9.82
N GLY A 224 4.03 -5.25 -10.30
CA GLY A 224 3.83 -4.98 -11.72
C GLY A 224 5.12 -5.11 -12.53
N LEU A 225 6.24 -4.60 -12.01
CA LEU A 225 7.57 -4.78 -12.62
C LEU A 225 8.00 -6.26 -12.64
N ALA A 226 7.74 -6.99 -11.55
CA ALA A 226 8.00 -8.42 -11.47
C ALA A 226 7.13 -9.20 -12.47
N ALA A 227 5.87 -8.81 -12.69
CA ALA A 227 5.00 -9.43 -13.70
C ALA A 227 5.58 -9.30 -15.12
N ASP A 228 6.13 -8.13 -15.46
CA ASP A 228 6.80 -7.90 -16.75
C ASP A 228 8.07 -8.74 -16.88
N MET A 229 8.88 -8.85 -15.81
CA MET A 229 10.10 -9.66 -15.81
C MET A 229 9.80 -11.17 -15.88
N ALA A 230 8.79 -11.64 -15.14
CA ALA A 230 8.32 -13.03 -15.23
C ALA A 230 7.85 -13.36 -16.65
N ALA A 231 7.12 -12.43 -17.28
CA ALA A 231 6.74 -12.54 -18.68
C ALA A 231 7.95 -12.64 -19.63
N CYS A 232 9.01 -11.82 -19.43
CA CYS A 232 10.25 -11.93 -20.21
C CYS A 232 10.90 -13.32 -20.07
N LEU A 233 11.07 -13.82 -18.85
CA LEU A 233 11.61 -15.16 -18.60
C LEU A 233 10.77 -16.25 -19.25
N THR A 234 9.44 -16.14 -19.15
CA THR A 234 8.50 -17.04 -19.83
C THR A 234 8.61 -16.97 -21.35
N MET A 235 8.80 -15.77 -21.92
CA MET A 235 9.01 -15.60 -23.36
C MET A 235 10.30 -16.27 -23.79
N GLU A 236 11.40 -16.11 -23.05
CA GLU A 236 12.65 -16.81 -23.38
C GLU A 236 12.53 -18.33 -23.20
N ALA A 237 11.87 -18.79 -22.14
CA ALA A 237 11.63 -20.22 -21.91
C ALA A 237 10.88 -20.88 -23.08
N LEU A 238 9.95 -20.14 -23.72
CA LEU A 238 9.04 -20.68 -24.74
C LEU A 238 9.29 -20.15 -26.15
N HIS A 239 10.38 -19.44 -26.39
CA HIS A 239 10.69 -18.79 -27.68
C HIS A 239 9.64 -17.79 -28.18
N GLY A 240 9.19 -16.89 -27.30
CA GLY A 240 8.15 -15.91 -27.55
C GLY A 240 8.43 -14.97 -28.72
N VAL A 241 7.35 -14.52 -29.37
CA VAL A 241 7.35 -13.69 -30.58
C VAL A 241 7.32 -12.20 -30.20
N ILE A 242 8.45 -11.51 -30.34
CA ILE A 242 8.59 -10.10 -29.93
C ILE A 242 7.89 -9.12 -30.87
N SER A 243 7.50 -9.53 -32.09
CA SER A 243 6.81 -8.67 -33.06
C SER A 243 5.51 -8.06 -32.53
N ALA A 244 4.85 -8.71 -31.56
CA ALA A 244 3.64 -8.17 -30.90
C ALA A 244 3.91 -6.96 -29.99
N PHE A 245 5.17 -6.72 -29.67
CA PHE A 245 5.64 -5.63 -28.83
C PHE A 245 6.19 -4.50 -29.70
N ASP A 246 5.97 -4.49 -31.01
CA ASP A 246 6.48 -3.45 -31.90
C ASP A 246 5.90 -2.05 -31.57
N SER A 247 6.74 -1.02 -31.60
CA SER A 247 6.35 0.34 -31.20
C SER A 247 5.34 0.97 -32.17
N GLU A 248 5.49 0.75 -33.49
CA GLU A 248 4.56 1.28 -34.49
C GLU A 248 3.21 0.56 -34.42
N LEU A 249 3.22 -0.76 -34.18
CA LEU A 249 2.00 -1.53 -33.94
C LEU A 249 1.24 -1.02 -32.71
N LEU A 250 1.92 -0.75 -31.61
CA LEU A 250 1.25 -0.27 -30.40
C LEU A 250 0.77 1.18 -30.55
N ALA A 251 1.50 2.01 -31.29
CA ALA A 251 1.13 3.41 -31.53
C ALA A 251 -0.22 3.59 -32.25
N VAL A 252 -0.68 2.61 -33.05
CA VAL A 252 -2.00 2.69 -33.71
C VAL A 252 -3.18 2.58 -32.72
N ARG A 253 -2.93 2.13 -31.48
CA ARG A 253 -3.89 2.14 -30.37
C ARG A 253 -3.25 2.87 -29.17
N PRO A 254 -3.34 4.22 -29.10
CA PRO A 254 -2.41 5.07 -28.34
C PRO A 254 -2.73 5.16 -26.84
N HIS A 255 -2.81 4.01 -26.16
CA HIS A 255 -2.71 3.96 -24.70
C HIS A 255 -1.21 3.98 -24.34
N PRO A 256 -0.71 5.00 -23.62
CA PRO A 256 0.73 5.15 -23.38
C PRO A 256 1.32 3.97 -22.61
N GLU A 257 0.54 3.34 -21.73
CA GLU A 257 1.00 2.23 -20.89
C GLU A 257 1.33 0.95 -21.68
N LEU A 258 0.75 0.78 -22.88
CA LEU A 258 1.11 -0.34 -23.76
C LEU A 258 2.58 -0.22 -24.17
N GLU A 259 2.99 0.97 -24.59
CA GLU A 259 4.38 1.23 -24.98
C GLU A 259 5.30 1.29 -23.76
N PHE A 260 4.82 1.72 -22.59
CA PHE A 260 5.62 1.66 -21.36
C PHE A 260 6.01 0.22 -20.99
N VAL A 261 5.07 -0.73 -21.08
CA VAL A 261 5.35 -2.15 -20.87
C VAL A 261 6.23 -2.70 -21.99
N ALA A 262 5.86 -2.45 -23.25
CA ALA A 262 6.56 -3.05 -24.38
C ALA A 262 8.00 -2.55 -24.55
N SER A 263 8.25 -1.26 -24.37
CA SER A 263 9.61 -0.70 -24.42
C SER A 263 10.52 -1.29 -23.35
N ARG A 264 10.01 -1.44 -22.12
CA ARG A 264 10.72 -2.08 -21.01
C ARG A 264 11.08 -3.53 -21.32
N MET A 265 10.11 -4.30 -21.81
CA MET A 265 10.34 -5.71 -22.16
C MET A 265 11.29 -5.87 -23.35
N ARG A 266 11.17 -5.05 -24.40
CA ARG A 266 12.12 -5.04 -25.52
C ARG A 266 13.55 -4.77 -25.04
N LYS A 267 13.72 -3.83 -24.10
CA LYS A 267 15.01 -3.53 -23.47
C LYS A 267 15.55 -4.72 -22.65
N TRP A 268 14.72 -5.36 -21.83
CA TRP A 268 15.16 -6.49 -21.01
C TRP A 268 15.47 -7.75 -21.82
N LEU A 269 14.82 -7.92 -22.98
CA LEU A 269 15.02 -9.05 -23.89
C LEU A 269 16.13 -8.78 -24.94
N GLU A 270 16.77 -7.62 -24.90
CA GLU A 270 17.85 -7.27 -25.82
C GLU A 270 19.03 -8.24 -25.67
N GLY A 271 19.47 -8.82 -26.79
CA GLY A 271 20.56 -9.80 -26.81
C GLY A 271 20.13 -11.24 -26.48
N SER A 272 18.83 -11.51 -26.31
CA SER A 272 18.33 -12.89 -26.20
C SER A 272 18.49 -13.63 -27.53
N GLU A 273 19.01 -14.86 -27.48
CA GLU A 273 19.02 -15.79 -28.61
C GLU A 273 17.74 -16.65 -28.66
N ARG A 274 16.86 -16.53 -27.67
CA ARG A 274 15.65 -17.36 -27.56
C ARG A 274 14.40 -16.67 -28.07
N ILE A 275 14.38 -15.35 -28.10
CA ILE A 275 13.26 -14.58 -28.62
C ILE A 275 13.17 -14.69 -30.13
N THR A 276 11.96 -14.83 -30.64
CA THR A 276 11.69 -14.99 -32.08
C THR A 276 10.89 -13.83 -32.64
N ARG A 277 10.81 -13.78 -33.96
CA ARG A 277 9.93 -12.89 -34.73
C ARG A 277 8.82 -13.68 -35.39
N GLN A 278 7.77 -12.95 -35.78
CA GLN A 278 6.63 -13.53 -36.48
C GLN A 278 7.09 -14.34 -37.68
N GLY A 279 6.76 -15.64 -37.69
CA GLY A 279 7.05 -16.56 -38.77
C GLY A 279 8.37 -17.32 -38.67
N GLU A 280 9.23 -17.05 -37.68
CA GLU A 280 10.49 -17.81 -37.50
C GLU A 280 10.23 -19.21 -36.94
N ILE A 281 9.52 -19.31 -35.81
CA ILE A 281 9.04 -20.59 -35.25
C ILE A 281 7.52 -20.73 -35.43
N ARG A 282 6.78 -19.64 -35.22
CA ARG A 282 5.32 -19.59 -35.35
C ARG A 282 4.84 -18.19 -35.72
N ILE A 283 3.60 -18.10 -36.21
CA ILE A 283 3.01 -16.83 -36.62
C ILE A 283 2.70 -15.92 -35.42
N GLN A 284 2.17 -16.48 -34.35
CA GLN A 284 1.73 -15.71 -33.18
C GLN A 284 1.74 -16.58 -31.93
N ASP A 285 1.97 -15.96 -30.77
CA ASP A 285 1.74 -16.61 -29.48
C ASP A 285 0.26 -16.53 -29.04
N ALA A 286 -0.07 -17.34 -28.04
CA ALA A 286 -1.30 -17.22 -27.27
C ALA A 286 -1.41 -15.86 -26.55
N TYR A 287 -2.62 -15.46 -26.18
CA TYR A 287 -2.89 -14.15 -25.58
C TYR A 287 -2.13 -13.89 -24.27
N SER A 288 -1.86 -14.92 -23.47
CA SER A 288 -1.08 -14.74 -22.23
C SER A 288 0.37 -14.30 -22.45
N ILE A 289 0.89 -14.39 -23.68
CA ILE A 289 2.13 -13.72 -24.12
C ILE A 289 1.79 -12.50 -24.99
N ARG A 290 1.07 -12.72 -26.09
CA ARG A 290 0.91 -11.72 -27.14
C ARG A 290 0.15 -10.46 -26.69
N CYS A 291 -0.69 -10.60 -25.67
CA CYS A 291 -1.49 -9.49 -25.13
C CYS A 291 -0.88 -8.86 -23.86
N ILE A 292 0.39 -9.15 -23.54
CA ILE A 292 1.07 -8.57 -22.36
C ILE A 292 1.01 -7.03 -22.38
N PRO A 293 1.38 -6.32 -23.48
CA PRO A 293 1.33 -4.86 -23.48
C PRO A 293 -0.06 -4.31 -23.13
N GLN A 294 -1.12 -4.96 -23.61
CA GLN A 294 -2.49 -4.52 -23.41
C GLN A 294 -2.98 -4.81 -21.99
N VAL A 295 -2.71 -6.00 -21.45
CA VAL A 295 -3.20 -6.41 -20.13
C VAL A 295 -2.37 -5.75 -19.01
N HIS A 296 -1.04 -5.85 -19.07
CA HIS A 296 -0.19 -5.21 -18.07
C HIS A 296 -0.29 -3.67 -18.18
N GLY A 297 -0.40 -3.13 -19.40
CA GLY A 297 -0.57 -1.70 -19.62
C GLY A 297 -1.88 -1.17 -19.01
N ALA A 298 -2.99 -1.90 -19.13
CA ALA A 298 -4.25 -1.53 -18.47
C ALA A 298 -4.13 -1.53 -16.94
N SER A 299 -3.40 -2.48 -16.35
CA SER A 299 -3.13 -2.47 -14.91
C SER A 299 -2.25 -1.29 -14.48
N TRP A 300 -1.24 -0.93 -15.28
CA TRP A 300 -0.43 0.27 -15.06
C TRP A 300 -1.24 1.57 -15.22
N GLN A 301 -2.24 1.60 -16.10
CA GLN A 301 -3.14 2.74 -16.24
C GLN A 301 -3.94 2.97 -14.95
N ALA A 302 -4.50 1.90 -14.38
CA ALA A 302 -5.20 1.96 -13.10
C ALA A 302 -4.25 2.35 -11.95
N PHE A 303 -3.03 1.80 -11.93
CA PHE A 303 -1.99 2.19 -10.98
C PHE A 303 -1.75 3.70 -11.00
N ASN A 304 -1.55 4.29 -12.19
CA ASN A 304 -1.28 5.73 -12.35
C ASN A 304 -2.45 6.58 -11.86
N TYR A 305 -3.70 6.17 -12.16
CA TYR A 305 -4.89 6.85 -11.65
C TYR A 305 -4.91 6.86 -10.11
N VAL A 306 -4.59 5.74 -9.49
CA VAL A 306 -4.62 5.57 -8.04
C VAL A 306 -3.48 6.34 -7.37
N ASP A 307 -2.29 6.36 -7.95
CA ASP A 307 -1.17 7.20 -7.49
C ASP A 307 -1.58 8.67 -7.42
N ASP A 308 -2.24 9.16 -8.47
CA ASP A 308 -2.74 10.53 -8.51
C ASP A 308 -3.79 10.82 -7.42
N ARG A 309 -4.73 9.89 -7.17
CA ARG A 309 -5.74 10.07 -6.13
C ARG A 309 -5.14 10.04 -4.73
N LEU A 310 -4.22 9.11 -4.45
CA LEU A 310 -3.52 9.05 -3.17
C LEU A 310 -2.63 10.27 -2.96
N ARG A 311 -1.93 10.76 -4.00
CA ARG A 311 -1.11 11.97 -3.92
C ARG A 311 -1.93 13.19 -3.52
N ILE A 312 -3.15 13.33 -4.03
CA ILE A 312 -4.07 14.40 -3.63
C ILE A 312 -4.48 14.23 -2.16
N GLU A 313 -4.89 13.02 -1.76
CA GLU A 313 -5.39 12.74 -0.42
C GLU A 313 -4.31 12.92 0.67
N MET A 314 -3.09 12.41 0.44
CA MET A 314 -1.95 12.54 1.36
C MET A 314 -1.61 14.01 1.68
N ASN A 315 -1.98 14.93 0.80
CA ASN A 315 -1.73 16.37 0.89
C ASN A 315 -3.02 17.17 1.15
N SER A 316 -4.10 16.50 1.55
CA SER A 316 -5.40 17.10 1.83
C SER A 316 -5.61 17.35 3.32
N THR A 317 -6.42 18.35 3.66
CA THR A 317 -6.91 18.52 5.02
C THR A 317 -8.16 17.66 5.17
N THR A 318 -8.00 16.46 5.72
CA THR A 318 -9.10 15.56 6.06
C THR A 318 -9.36 15.69 7.57
N ASP A 319 -10.28 16.56 7.94
CA ASP A 319 -10.67 16.85 9.33
C ASP A 319 -12.06 17.51 9.35
N ASN A 320 -12.69 17.57 10.51
CA ASN A 320 -13.91 18.34 10.74
C ASN A 320 -14.06 18.73 12.22
N PRO A 321 -14.49 19.97 12.54
CA PRO A 321 -14.66 21.11 11.64
C PRO A 321 -13.33 21.68 11.16
N ILE A 322 -13.38 22.45 10.07
CA ILE A 322 -12.23 23.12 9.47
C ILE A 322 -12.14 24.56 9.96
N VAL A 323 -10.95 24.96 10.41
CA VAL A 323 -10.61 26.32 10.85
C VAL A 323 -10.00 27.11 9.70
N LEU A 324 -10.82 27.87 8.99
CA LEU A 324 -10.40 28.69 7.85
C LEU A 324 -9.50 29.86 8.26
N GLU A 325 -8.70 30.35 7.31
CA GLU A 325 -7.77 31.47 7.53
C GLU A 325 -8.50 32.77 7.90
N ASN A 326 -9.71 32.97 7.39
CA ASN A 326 -10.56 34.12 7.70
C ASN A 326 -11.15 34.09 9.13
N GLY A 327 -10.87 33.03 9.91
CA GLY A 327 -11.39 32.86 11.24
C GLY A 327 -12.54 31.87 11.34
N GLU A 328 -13.29 31.60 10.27
CA GLU A 328 -14.49 30.76 10.34
C GLU A 328 -14.17 29.31 10.70
N VAL A 329 -15.08 28.68 11.47
CA VAL A 329 -15.00 27.26 11.82
C VAL A 329 -16.21 26.59 11.18
N ILE A 330 -15.97 25.84 10.12
CA ILE A 330 -17.02 25.29 9.26
C ILE A 330 -17.06 23.78 9.39
N SER A 331 -18.25 23.24 9.66
CA SER A 331 -18.49 21.81 9.58
C SER A 331 -18.72 21.39 8.12
N GLY A 332 -17.96 20.41 7.63
CA GLY A 332 -18.03 19.86 6.28
C GLY A 332 -17.74 18.36 6.28
N GLY A 333 -17.56 17.78 5.08
CA GLY A 333 -17.41 16.34 4.87
C GLY A 333 -16.04 15.90 4.35
N HIS A 334 -14.97 16.67 4.57
CA HIS A 334 -13.63 16.34 4.06
C HIS A 334 -13.02 15.06 4.67
N PHE A 335 -13.66 14.47 5.66
CA PHE A 335 -13.31 13.17 6.22
C PHE A 335 -13.84 11.98 5.40
N HIS A 336 -14.77 12.20 4.46
CA HIS A 336 -15.46 11.11 3.79
C HIS A 336 -14.58 10.50 2.70
N GLY A 337 -14.12 9.27 2.91
CA GLY A 337 -13.09 8.63 2.09
C GLY A 337 -13.56 8.03 0.76
N GLN A 338 -14.62 8.54 0.14
CA GLN A 338 -15.16 7.96 -1.11
C GLN A 338 -14.14 7.98 -2.27
N PRO A 339 -13.36 9.07 -2.47
CA PRO A 339 -12.36 9.10 -3.53
C PRO A 339 -11.33 7.96 -3.40
N ILE A 340 -10.94 7.64 -2.17
CA ILE A 340 -9.98 6.56 -1.90
C ILE A 340 -10.63 5.19 -2.00
N ALA A 341 -11.86 5.03 -1.52
CA ALA A 341 -12.58 3.77 -1.63
C ALA A 341 -12.72 3.32 -3.10
N LEU A 342 -13.15 4.21 -4.00
CA LEU A 342 -13.25 3.93 -5.43
C LEU A 342 -11.88 3.63 -6.05
N SER A 343 -10.85 4.36 -5.63
CA SER A 343 -9.47 4.17 -6.12
C SER A 343 -8.93 2.79 -5.73
N MET A 344 -9.17 2.35 -4.49
CA MET A 344 -8.71 1.04 -4.02
C MET A 344 -9.46 -0.12 -4.67
N ASP A 345 -10.77 0.05 -4.92
CA ASP A 345 -11.53 -0.92 -5.70
C ASP A 345 -11.02 -1.01 -7.16
N PHE A 346 -10.57 0.11 -7.74
CA PHE A 346 -9.95 0.08 -9.07
C PHE A 346 -8.56 -0.59 -9.05
N LEU A 347 -7.73 -0.26 -8.04
CA LEU A 347 -6.41 -0.87 -7.86
C LEU A 347 -6.50 -2.40 -7.71
N LYS A 348 -7.43 -2.89 -6.89
CA LYS A 348 -7.54 -4.32 -6.61
C LYS A 348 -7.95 -5.13 -7.83
N VAL A 349 -8.83 -4.59 -8.69
CA VAL A 349 -9.18 -5.21 -9.99
C VAL A 349 -7.95 -5.24 -10.90
N ALA A 350 -7.21 -4.13 -11.00
CA ALA A 350 -6.02 -4.04 -11.84
C ALA A 350 -4.91 -5.00 -11.39
N ALA A 351 -4.66 -5.10 -10.08
CA ALA A 351 -3.66 -5.99 -9.52
C ALA A 351 -4.02 -7.47 -9.69
N ALA A 352 -5.31 -7.82 -9.66
CA ALA A 352 -5.78 -9.17 -9.93
C ALA A 352 -5.47 -9.62 -11.36
N GLU A 353 -5.51 -8.71 -12.33
CA GLU A 353 -5.23 -9.04 -13.73
C GLU A 353 -3.76 -9.37 -14.01
N TRP A 354 -2.79 -8.79 -13.26
CA TRP A 354 -1.40 -9.25 -13.31
C TRP A 354 -1.27 -10.71 -12.89
N ALA A 355 -1.94 -11.11 -11.81
CA ALA A 355 -1.94 -12.51 -11.36
C ALA A 355 -2.66 -13.43 -12.36
N ASN A 356 -3.81 -13.01 -12.87
CA ASN A 356 -4.64 -13.81 -13.76
C ASN A 356 -3.86 -14.18 -15.04
N ILE A 357 -3.23 -13.20 -15.71
CA ILE A 357 -2.44 -13.47 -16.91
C ILE A 357 -1.14 -14.23 -16.60
N SER A 358 -0.52 -14.00 -15.44
CA SER A 358 0.66 -14.73 -14.96
C SER A 358 0.37 -16.22 -14.73
N GLU A 359 -0.77 -16.54 -14.13
CA GLU A 359 -1.20 -17.93 -13.95
C GLU A 359 -1.48 -18.60 -15.31
N ARG A 360 -2.08 -17.90 -16.28
CA ARG A 360 -2.22 -18.41 -17.66
C ARG A 360 -0.87 -18.64 -18.36
N ARG A 361 0.20 -17.96 -17.95
CA ARG A 361 1.58 -18.24 -18.41
C ARG A 361 2.17 -19.44 -17.67
N THR A 362 1.91 -19.58 -16.38
CA THR A 362 2.25 -20.76 -15.57
C THR A 362 1.66 -22.03 -16.16
N GLU A 363 0.35 -22.06 -16.43
CA GLU A 363 -0.32 -23.20 -17.10
C GLU A 363 0.37 -23.56 -18.41
N ARG A 364 0.72 -22.54 -19.21
CA ARG A 364 1.35 -22.78 -20.50
C ARG A 364 2.75 -23.40 -20.37
N LEU A 365 3.50 -23.08 -19.32
CA LEU A 365 4.82 -23.66 -19.03
C LEU A 365 4.70 -25.13 -18.60
N VAL A 366 3.82 -25.40 -17.63
CA VAL A 366 3.68 -26.74 -17.02
C VAL A 366 2.93 -27.73 -17.91
N ASN A 367 2.11 -27.25 -18.86
CA ASN A 367 1.34 -28.11 -19.76
C ASN A 367 2.18 -28.52 -20.98
N PRO A 368 2.55 -29.80 -21.14
CA PRO A 368 3.42 -30.26 -22.22
C PRO A 368 2.79 -30.09 -23.62
N GLN A 369 1.46 -30.05 -23.72
CA GLN A 369 0.77 -29.82 -24.99
C GLN A 369 0.88 -28.37 -25.46
N LEU A 370 1.11 -27.45 -24.52
CA LEU A 370 1.20 -26.01 -24.80
C LEU A 370 2.65 -25.53 -24.85
N SER A 371 3.55 -26.08 -24.03
CA SER A 371 4.95 -25.71 -23.99
C SER A 371 5.84 -26.52 -24.92
N GLY A 372 5.49 -27.79 -25.17
CA GLY A 372 6.42 -28.76 -25.75
C GLY A 372 7.56 -29.18 -24.81
N LEU A 373 7.51 -28.78 -23.53
CA LEU A 373 8.49 -29.12 -22.50
C LEU A 373 8.09 -30.40 -21.75
N SER A 374 8.97 -30.84 -20.86
CA SER A 374 8.68 -31.93 -19.92
C SER A 374 7.36 -31.67 -19.17
N PRO A 375 6.45 -32.67 -19.06
CA PRO A 375 5.19 -32.51 -18.33
C PRO A 375 5.44 -31.97 -16.91
N PHE A 376 4.74 -30.88 -16.58
CA PHE A 376 4.85 -30.19 -15.30
C PHE A 376 6.25 -29.71 -14.94
N LEU A 377 7.14 -29.63 -15.93
CA LEU A 377 8.55 -29.30 -15.76
C LEU A 377 9.28 -30.27 -14.80
N ALA A 378 8.81 -31.54 -14.75
CA ALA A 378 9.44 -32.58 -13.96
C ALA A 378 10.75 -33.05 -14.61
N PRO A 379 11.85 -33.21 -13.84
CA PRO A 379 13.09 -33.84 -14.31
C PRO A 379 12.91 -35.28 -14.78
N ASP A 380 12.12 -36.09 -14.04
CA ASP A 380 11.78 -37.48 -14.38
C ASP A 380 10.25 -37.70 -14.37
N PRO A 381 9.54 -37.38 -15.48
CA PRO A 381 8.08 -37.45 -15.55
C PRO A 381 7.52 -38.85 -15.27
N GLY A 382 6.60 -38.92 -14.31
CA GLY A 382 5.92 -40.16 -13.93
C GLY A 382 6.46 -40.77 -12.64
N LEU A 383 7.74 -40.56 -12.34
CA LEU A 383 8.29 -40.75 -11.01
C LEU A 383 8.13 -39.46 -10.17
N GLU A 384 8.35 -38.32 -10.80
CA GLU A 384 8.27 -36.99 -10.19
C GLU A 384 7.06 -36.19 -10.72
N CYS A 385 6.50 -35.37 -9.83
CA CYS A 385 5.37 -34.49 -10.11
C CYS A 385 5.81 -33.11 -10.60
N GLY A 386 7.06 -32.72 -10.34
CA GLY A 386 7.59 -31.40 -10.70
C GLY A 386 6.76 -30.26 -10.11
N LEU A 387 6.39 -29.30 -10.94
CA LEU A 387 5.67 -28.09 -10.54
C LEU A 387 4.15 -28.17 -10.72
N MET A 388 3.60 -29.39 -10.86
CA MET A 388 2.17 -29.62 -11.06
C MET A 388 1.30 -28.93 -9.98
N VAL A 389 1.62 -29.14 -8.71
CA VAL A 389 0.81 -28.63 -7.60
C VAL A 389 1.16 -27.17 -7.26
N ALA A 390 2.34 -26.67 -7.67
CA ALA A 390 2.63 -25.24 -7.60
C ALA A 390 1.64 -24.43 -8.47
N GLN A 391 1.25 -24.96 -9.63
CA GLN A 391 0.19 -24.38 -10.44
C GLN A 391 -1.16 -24.36 -9.70
N TYR A 392 -1.48 -25.38 -8.90
CA TYR A 392 -2.76 -25.42 -8.16
C TYR A 392 -2.83 -24.29 -7.13
N ALA A 393 -1.71 -24.02 -6.45
CA ALA A 393 -1.60 -22.89 -5.55
C ALA A 393 -1.83 -21.56 -6.28
N ALA A 394 -1.20 -21.36 -7.46
CA ALA A 394 -1.43 -20.17 -8.27
C ALA A 394 -2.89 -20.02 -8.70
N ALA A 395 -3.53 -21.10 -9.16
CA ALA A 395 -4.92 -21.10 -9.59
C ALA A 395 -5.89 -20.78 -8.43
N ALA A 396 -5.62 -21.31 -7.23
CA ALA A 396 -6.40 -21.00 -6.03
C ALA A 396 -6.34 -19.52 -5.67
N LEU A 397 -5.13 -18.93 -5.66
CA LEU A 397 -4.91 -17.51 -5.35
C LEU A 397 -5.58 -16.58 -6.38
N VAL A 398 -5.46 -16.89 -7.67
CA VAL A 398 -6.18 -16.14 -8.72
C VAL A 398 -7.69 -16.25 -8.55
N SER A 399 -8.20 -17.41 -8.14
CA SER A 399 -9.63 -17.58 -7.87
C SER A 399 -10.10 -16.80 -6.65
N GLU A 400 -9.30 -16.75 -5.59
CA GLU A 400 -9.59 -15.97 -4.38
C GLU A 400 -9.62 -14.46 -4.68
N ASN A 401 -8.66 -13.98 -5.48
CA ASN A 401 -8.63 -12.58 -5.93
C ASN A 401 -9.93 -12.15 -6.63
N LYS A 402 -10.63 -13.05 -7.34
CA LYS A 402 -11.93 -12.73 -7.98
C LYS A 402 -13.02 -12.42 -6.98
N VAL A 403 -13.01 -13.07 -5.82
CA VAL A 403 -13.97 -12.80 -4.73
C VAL A 403 -13.60 -11.48 -4.05
N LEU A 404 -12.31 -11.28 -3.76
CA LEU A 404 -11.80 -10.04 -3.16
C LEU A 404 -11.99 -8.80 -4.07
N ALA A 405 -12.09 -9.00 -5.38
CA ALA A 405 -12.31 -7.95 -6.37
C ALA A 405 -13.71 -7.32 -6.32
N HIS A 406 -14.68 -7.91 -5.61
CA HIS A 406 -16.00 -7.30 -5.44
C HIS A 406 -15.87 -5.94 -4.73
N PRO A 407 -16.36 -4.82 -5.30
CA PRO A 407 -16.10 -3.48 -4.77
C PRO A 407 -16.66 -3.32 -3.35
N ALA A 408 -15.86 -2.76 -2.44
CA ALA A 408 -16.32 -2.43 -1.10
C ALA A 408 -17.04 -1.07 -1.08
N SER A 409 -16.65 -0.16 -1.98
CA SER A 409 -17.14 1.22 -2.05
C SER A 409 -18.58 1.39 -2.52
N VAL A 410 -19.22 0.30 -2.97
CA VAL A 410 -20.64 0.28 -3.38
C VAL A 410 -21.57 -0.08 -2.23
N ASP A 411 -21.03 -0.47 -1.08
CA ASP A 411 -21.80 -0.77 0.13
C ASP A 411 -21.74 0.38 1.14
N SER A 412 -22.80 0.55 1.92
CA SER A 412 -22.91 1.55 2.98
C SER A 412 -23.97 1.13 3.99
N ILE A 413 -23.60 1.14 5.28
CA ILE A 413 -24.51 0.84 6.38
C ILE A 413 -24.61 2.08 7.27
N PRO A 414 -25.81 2.67 7.46
CA PRO A 414 -26.01 3.81 8.34
C PRO A 414 -25.58 3.51 9.78
N THR A 415 -24.88 4.44 10.40
CA THR A 415 -24.45 4.35 11.80
C THR A 415 -24.87 5.61 12.58
N SER A 416 -24.56 5.65 13.87
CA SER A 416 -24.81 6.82 14.73
C SER A 416 -26.25 7.35 14.67
N ALA A 417 -27.22 6.43 14.75
CA ALA A 417 -28.65 6.71 14.65
C ALA A 417 -29.07 7.48 13.38
N ASN A 418 -28.51 7.07 12.22
CA ASN A 418 -28.67 7.70 10.90
C ASN A 418 -28.09 9.12 10.79
N GLN A 419 -27.26 9.56 11.72
CA GLN A 419 -26.50 10.80 11.53
C GLN A 419 -25.35 10.59 10.53
N GLU A 420 -24.77 9.39 10.53
CA GLU A 420 -23.77 8.93 9.56
C GLU A 420 -24.46 7.92 8.63
N ASP A 421 -25.29 8.44 7.73
CA ASP A 421 -26.19 7.67 6.86
C ASP A 421 -25.54 7.15 5.57
N HIS A 422 -24.38 7.69 5.21
CA HIS A 422 -23.57 7.22 4.10
C HIS A 422 -22.07 7.15 4.48
N VAL A 423 -21.41 6.06 4.12
CA VAL A 423 -20.02 5.77 4.48
C VAL A 423 -19.29 5.13 3.29
N SER A 424 -17.96 5.22 3.24
CA SER A 424 -17.21 4.79 2.04
C SER A 424 -16.75 3.34 2.02
N MET A 425 -16.67 2.68 3.18
CA MET A 425 -16.02 1.38 3.35
C MET A 425 -14.55 1.35 2.85
N GLY A 426 -13.89 2.51 2.78
CA GLY A 426 -12.58 2.66 2.14
C GLY A 426 -11.48 1.79 2.75
N THR A 427 -11.49 1.56 4.06
CA THR A 427 -10.49 0.69 4.72
C THR A 427 -10.61 -0.77 4.32
N ILE A 428 -11.83 -1.24 4.02
CA ILE A 428 -12.08 -2.59 3.51
C ILE A 428 -11.49 -2.71 2.11
N GLY A 429 -11.78 -1.74 1.24
CA GLY A 429 -11.21 -1.66 -0.10
C GLY A 429 -9.68 -1.64 -0.10
N SER A 430 -9.05 -0.78 0.72
CA SER A 430 -7.59 -0.71 0.82
C SER A 430 -6.96 -2.03 1.29
N ARG A 431 -7.56 -2.69 2.30
CA ARG A 431 -7.07 -3.97 2.82
C ARG A 431 -7.19 -5.09 1.81
N GLN A 432 -8.32 -5.16 1.10
CA GLN A 432 -8.51 -6.13 0.01
C GLN A 432 -7.54 -5.89 -1.14
N ALA A 433 -7.30 -4.62 -1.51
CA ALA A 433 -6.31 -4.28 -2.54
C ALA A 433 -4.92 -4.80 -2.17
N ARG A 434 -4.48 -4.57 -0.93
CA ARG A 434 -3.19 -5.06 -0.45
C ARG A 434 -3.12 -6.59 -0.41
N GLU A 435 -4.19 -7.27 0.00
CA GLU A 435 -4.27 -8.73 -0.03
C GLU A 435 -4.11 -9.28 -1.45
N ILE A 436 -4.83 -8.70 -2.43
CA ILE A 436 -4.71 -9.09 -3.84
C ILE A 436 -3.28 -8.88 -4.34
N ILE A 437 -2.62 -7.78 -3.98
CA ILE A 437 -1.22 -7.50 -4.37
C ILE A 437 -0.26 -8.58 -3.82
N HIS A 438 -0.47 -9.03 -2.57
CA HIS A 438 0.35 -10.11 -1.97
C HIS A 438 0.08 -11.45 -2.66
N ASN A 439 -1.18 -11.75 -2.97
CA ASN A 439 -1.54 -12.93 -3.76
C ASN A 439 -0.94 -12.88 -5.17
N SER A 440 -0.95 -11.71 -5.82
CA SER A 440 -0.31 -11.49 -7.12
C SER A 440 1.19 -11.73 -7.06
N ALA A 441 1.88 -11.26 -6.01
CA ALA A 441 3.31 -11.53 -5.80
C ALA A 441 3.60 -13.04 -5.72
N ARG A 442 2.77 -13.81 -5.02
CA ARG A 442 2.89 -15.29 -4.94
C ARG A 442 2.68 -15.98 -6.28
N VAL A 443 1.66 -15.56 -7.03
CA VAL A 443 1.38 -16.12 -8.37
C VAL A 443 2.54 -15.83 -9.33
N ILE A 444 3.07 -14.61 -9.30
CA ILE A 444 4.22 -14.21 -10.15
C ILE A 444 5.50 -14.94 -9.71
N ALA A 445 5.72 -15.14 -8.41
CA ALA A 445 6.83 -15.96 -7.91
C ALA A 445 6.75 -17.40 -8.44
N ILE A 446 5.55 -18.00 -8.47
CA ILE A 446 5.33 -19.33 -9.04
C ILE A 446 5.64 -19.33 -10.55
N GLU A 447 5.21 -18.32 -11.30
CA GLU A 447 5.55 -18.19 -12.73
C GLU A 447 7.08 -18.12 -12.91
N MET A 448 7.78 -17.31 -12.11
CA MET A 448 9.24 -17.18 -12.16
C MET A 448 9.96 -18.49 -11.86
N ILE A 449 9.48 -19.26 -10.87
CA ILE A 449 10.01 -20.60 -10.56
C ILE A 449 9.79 -21.55 -11.74
N CYS A 450 8.60 -21.54 -12.35
CA CYS A 450 8.31 -22.35 -13.53
C CYS A 450 9.19 -21.97 -14.72
N ALA A 451 9.35 -20.67 -15.01
CA ALA A 451 10.22 -20.21 -16.10
C ALA A 451 11.69 -20.57 -15.82
N SER A 452 12.16 -20.42 -14.58
CA SER A 452 13.51 -20.82 -14.17
C SER A 452 13.77 -22.32 -14.39
N GLN A 453 12.79 -23.16 -14.04
CA GLN A 453 12.87 -24.61 -14.24
C GLN A 453 12.84 -24.99 -15.72
N ALA A 454 11.98 -24.35 -16.51
CA ALA A 454 11.92 -24.57 -17.96
C ALA A 454 13.27 -24.25 -18.64
N ILE A 455 13.87 -23.11 -18.29
CA ILE A 455 15.19 -22.71 -18.78
C ILE A 455 16.28 -23.71 -18.38
N TYR A 456 16.22 -24.22 -17.16
CA TYR A 456 17.18 -25.21 -16.65
C TYR A 456 17.10 -26.54 -17.42
N LEU A 457 15.89 -27.08 -17.63
CA LEU A 457 15.69 -28.32 -18.35
C LEU A 457 16.18 -28.24 -19.80
N GLU A 458 16.00 -27.07 -20.43
CA GLU A 458 16.47 -26.77 -21.78
C GLU A 458 17.97 -26.43 -21.85
N LYS A 459 18.66 -26.29 -20.71
CA LYS A 459 20.07 -25.85 -20.62
C LYS A 459 20.32 -24.55 -21.37
N ALA A 460 19.39 -23.61 -21.19
CA ALA A 460 19.22 -22.45 -22.04
C ALA A 460 19.83 -21.16 -21.46
N GLU A 461 20.51 -21.22 -20.32
CA GLU A 461 21.00 -20.05 -19.57
C GLU A 461 21.90 -19.14 -20.40
N SER A 462 22.81 -19.73 -21.19
CA SER A 462 23.77 -18.98 -22.01
C SER A 462 23.12 -18.22 -23.17
N GLN A 463 21.85 -18.53 -23.50
CA GLN A 463 21.09 -17.95 -24.60
C GLN A 463 20.14 -16.83 -24.14
N LEU A 464 20.00 -16.62 -22.82
CA LEU A 464 19.15 -15.54 -22.29
C LEU A 464 19.78 -14.17 -22.49
N ALA A 465 18.96 -13.14 -22.60
CA ALA A 465 19.38 -11.76 -22.53
C ALA A 465 20.12 -11.47 -21.20
N PRO A 466 21.10 -10.54 -21.18
CA PRO A 466 21.86 -10.23 -19.98
C PRO A 466 20.98 -9.81 -18.79
N ALA A 467 19.95 -9.00 -19.02
CA ALA A 467 19.09 -8.49 -17.95
C ALA A 467 18.22 -9.59 -17.32
N THR A 468 17.62 -10.47 -18.13
CA THR A 468 16.83 -11.60 -17.63
C THR A 468 17.71 -12.64 -16.96
N ARG A 469 18.93 -12.89 -17.48
CA ARG A 469 19.91 -13.78 -16.84
C ARG A 469 20.30 -13.29 -15.44
N GLU A 470 20.64 -12.01 -15.30
CA GLU A 470 20.99 -11.44 -13.99
C GLU A 470 19.83 -11.59 -13.00
N TYR A 471 18.59 -11.36 -13.45
CA TYR A 471 17.45 -11.52 -12.57
C TYR A 471 17.15 -12.98 -12.25
N LEU A 472 17.35 -13.90 -13.20
CA LEU A 472 17.23 -15.34 -12.99
C LEU A 472 18.20 -15.85 -11.92
N GLU A 473 19.42 -15.30 -11.85
CA GLU A 473 20.38 -15.63 -10.79
C GLU A 473 19.85 -15.25 -9.39
N LYS A 474 19.15 -14.10 -9.27
CA LYS A 474 18.51 -13.67 -8.02
C LYS A 474 17.36 -14.60 -7.64
N ILE A 475 16.55 -15.02 -8.61
CA ILE A 475 15.49 -16.03 -8.40
C ILE A 475 16.12 -17.34 -7.91
N ARG A 476 17.19 -17.82 -8.56
CA ARG A 476 17.84 -19.10 -8.24
C ARG A 476 18.61 -19.09 -6.93
N ALA A 477 19.02 -17.92 -6.44
CA ALA A 477 19.56 -17.78 -5.09
C ALA A 477 18.53 -18.11 -4.01
N ILE A 478 17.23 -17.89 -4.29
CA ILE A 478 16.11 -18.23 -3.39
C ILE A 478 15.59 -19.63 -3.70
N CYS A 479 15.29 -19.92 -4.97
CA CYS A 479 14.77 -21.20 -5.43
C CYS A 479 15.65 -21.80 -6.53
N PRO A 480 16.65 -22.63 -6.16
CA PRO A 480 17.46 -23.36 -7.13
C PRO A 480 16.60 -24.29 -7.98
N PRO A 481 17.02 -24.60 -9.23
CA PRO A 481 16.33 -25.57 -10.08
C PRO A 481 16.05 -26.88 -9.37
N LEU A 482 14.93 -27.51 -9.72
CA LEU A 482 14.54 -28.81 -9.20
C LEU A 482 15.31 -29.89 -9.97
N GLU A 483 16.23 -30.54 -9.28
CA GLU A 483 16.87 -31.79 -9.74
C GLU A 483 16.05 -33.02 -9.35
N SER A 484 15.22 -32.89 -8.31
CA SER A 484 14.23 -33.87 -7.89
C SER A 484 13.06 -33.21 -7.16
N ASP A 485 11.96 -33.93 -6.96
CA ASP A 485 10.82 -33.45 -6.18
C ASP A 485 11.24 -33.07 -4.75
N ARG A 486 10.83 -31.87 -4.30
CA ARG A 486 11.01 -31.38 -2.92
C ARG A 486 9.93 -30.36 -2.58
N ALA A 487 9.73 -30.14 -1.28
CA ALA A 487 8.90 -29.03 -0.82
C ALA A 487 9.55 -27.69 -1.22
N ILE A 488 8.75 -26.80 -1.82
CA ILE A 488 9.18 -25.46 -2.26
C ILE A 488 8.34 -24.31 -1.69
N SER A 489 7.46 -24.60 -0.73
CA SER A 489 6.53 -23.59 -0.17
C SER A 489 7.28 -22.41 0.45
N ASP A 490 8.37 -22.67 1.17
CA ASP A 490 9.17 -21.62 1.80
C ASP A 490 9.85 -20.74 0.73
N GLN A 491 10.37 -21.34 -0.34
CA GLN A 491 10.99 -20.60 -1.44
C GLN A 491 9.96 -19.78 -2.24
N MET A 492 8.74 -20.29 -2.40
CA MET A 492 7.64 -19.54 -3.04
C MET A 492 7.29 -18.29 -2.21
N GLU A 493 7.16 -18.43 -0.89
CA GLU A 493 6.88 -17.29 -0.01
C GLU A 493 8.06 -16.33 0.06
N GLU A 494 9.29 -16.83 0.17
CA GLU A 494 10.50 -16.00 0.19
C GLU A 494 10.65 -15.19 -1.10
N LEU A 495 10.40 -15.79 -2.26
CA LEU A 495 10.42 -15.07 -3.54
C LEU A 495 9.28 -14.04 -3.64
N ALA A 496 8.08 -14.35 -3.13
CA ALA A 496 7.00 -13.37 -3.05
C ALA A 496 7.37 -12.18 -2.14
N GLN A 497 8.01 -12.43 -0.99
CA GLN A 497 8.49 -11.39 -0.10
C GLN A 497 9.63 -10.57 -0.73
N PHE A 498 10.52 -11.20 -1.48
CA PHE A 498 11.56 -10.53 -2.27
C PHE A 498 10.93 -9.56 -3.27
N ILE A 499 9.91 -10.00 -4.03
CA ILE A 499 9.16 -9.15 -4.96
C ILE A 499 8.49 -7.98 -4.23
N LEU A 500 7.89 -8.20 -3.07
CA LEU A 500 7.17 -7.15 -2.32
C LEU A 500 8.10 -6.09 -1.69
N ARG A 501 9.39 -6.40 -1.47
CA ARG A 501 10.30 -5.57 -0.66
C ARG A 501 11.45 -4.95 -1.44
N GLU A 502 11.98 -5.63 -2.45
CA GLU A 502 13.23 -5.24 -3.09
C GLU A 502 12.99 -4.46 -4.39
N ASP A 503 13.64 -3.31 -4.52
CA ASP A 503 13.52 -2.41 -5.69
C ASP A 503 14.56 -2.78 -6.77
N VAL A 504 14.60 -4.05 -7.18
CA VAL A 504 15.66 -4.59 -8.07
C VAL A 504 15.40 -4.32 -9.57
N LEU A 505 14.15 -4.06 -9.93
CA LEU A 505 13.70 -3.89 -11.32
C LEU A 505 13.37 -2.44 -11.69
N LYS A 506 13.60 -1.49 -10.77
CA LYS A 506 13.33 -0.07 -10.99
C LYS A 506 14.36 0.58 -11.94
#